data_AF-A0A4Y9JV10-F1
#
_entry.id   AF-A0A4Y9JV10-F1
#
_cell.length_a   1.000
_cell.length_b   1.000
_cell.length_c   1.000
_cell.angle_alpha   90.00
_cell.angle_beta   90.00
_cell.angle_gamma   90.00
#
_symmetry.space_group_name_H-M   'P 1'
#
loop_
_entity.id
_entity.type
_entity.pdbx_description
1 polymer ?
#
loop_
_entity_poly.entity_id
_entity_poly.type
_entity_poly.pdbx_seq_one_letter_code
_entity_poly.pdbx_strand_id
1 'polypeptide(L)'
;MDIIDKYPELEYAIVQYFVPPFVLAKLAYSQDDNIRYEVATKRRILLDTFELLSNDKNYTVRQRIAINVKCPIHILERLANDKHKDVAESALNRLNKRLDNKKDVKQAVS
;
A
#
# COMPACT_ATOMS: atom_id res chain seq x y z
N MET A 1 -20.97 -4.72 2.08
CA MET A 1 -21.20 -5.65 0.95
C MET A 1 -19.93 -6.45 0.78
N ASP A 2 -20.00 -7.77 0.98
CA ASP A 2 -18.83 -8.64 0.97
C ASP A 2 -18.27 -8.79 -0.46
N ILE A 3 -16.98 -9.09 -0.63
CA ILE A 3 -16.39 -9.18 -1.99
C ILE A 3 -16.99 -10.37 -2.77
N ILE A 4 -17.34 -11.45 -2.08
CA ILE A 4 -17.97 -12.65 -2.65
C ILE A 4 -19.48 -12.44 -2.78
N ASP A 5 -20.12 -11.84 -1.77
CA ASP A 5 -21.53 -11.44 -1.86
C ASP A 5 -21.78 -10.34 -2.92
N LYS A 6 -20.73 -9.65 -3.37
CA LYS A 6 -20.77 -8.66 -4.46
C LYS A 6 -20.28 -9.22 -5.80
N TYR A 7 -19.48 -10.29 -5.80
CA TYR A 7 -18.82 -10.88 -6.97
C TYR A 7 -18.63 -12.40 -6.80
N PRO A 8 -19.70 -13.20 -6.92
CA PRO A 8 -19.65 -14.65 -6.73
C PRO A 8 -18.79 -15.37 -7.80
N GLU A 9 -18.66 -14.82 -9.00
CA GLU A 9 -17.82 -15.38 -10.08
C GLU A 9 -16.30 -15.34 -9.79
N LEU A 10 -15.86 -14.55 -8.80
CA LEU A 10 -14.48 -14.57 -8.33
C LEU A 10 -14.17 -15.82 -7.51
N GLU A 11 -15.16 -16.65 -7.17
CA GLU A 11 -14.99 -17.92 -6.50
C GLU A 11 -13.86 -18.74 -7.12
N TYR A 12 -13.82 -18.94 -8.44
CA TYR A 12 -12.80 -19.80 -9.07
C TYR A 12 -11.39 -19.18 -9.08
N ALA A 13 -11.25 -17.86 -9.22
CA ALA A 13 -9.94 -17.18 -9.21
C ALA A 13 -9.45 -16.87 -7.78
N ILE A 14 -10.34 -16.71 -6.82
CA ILE A 14 -10.09 -16.79 -5.37
C ILE A 14 -9.71 -18.24 -5.00
N VAL A 15 -10.23 -19.23 -5.73
CA VAL A 15 -9.84 -20.65 -5.66
C VAL A 15 -8.50 -20.92 -6.38
N GLN A 16 -8.03 -20.09 -7.31
CA GLN A 16 -6.82 -20.40 -8.10
C GLN A 16 -5.63 -19.42 -7.95
N TYR A 17 -5.79 -18.08 -7.98
CA TYR A 17 -4.63 -17.16 -8.03
C TYR A 17 -4.80 -15.74 -7.42
N PHE A 18 -5.94 -15.38 -6.82
CA PHE A 18 -6.09 -14.11 -6.10
C PHE A 18 -5.95 -14.32 -4.59
N VAL A 19 -4.92 -13.72 -3.98
CA VAL A 19 -4.74 -13.78 -2.53
C VAL A 19 -5.69 -12.79 -1.86
N PRO A 20 -6.67 -13.25 -1.05
CA PRO A 20 -7.61 -12.34 -0.39
C PRO A 20 -6.89 -11.34 0.52
N PRO A 21 -7.41 -10.11 0.69
CA PRO A 21 -6.75 -9.09 1.52
C PRO A 21 -6.49 -9.52 2.96
N PHE A 22 -7.36 -10.35 3.55
CA PHE A 22 -7.16 -10.87 4.90
C PHE A 22 -6.00 -11.89 4.96
N VAL A 23 -5.74 -12.64 3.89
CA VAL A 23 -4.57 -13.52 3.79
C VAL A 23 -3.30 -12.69 3.69
N LEU A 24 -3.31 -11.63 2.87
CA LEU A 24 -2.22 -10.66 2.80
C LEU A 24 -1.97 -10.00 4.17
N ALA A 25 -3.02 -9.68 4.92
CA ALA A 25 -2.90 -9.13 6.28
C ALA A 25 -2.23 -10.11 7.25
N LYS A 26 -2.50 -11.42 7.14
CA LYS A 26 -1.77 -12.45 7.91
C LYS A 26 -0.31 -12.55 7.49
N LEU A 27 -0.04 -12.57 6.18
CA LEU A 27 1.32 -12.65 5.62
C LEU A 27 2.18 -11.42 5.98
N ALA A 28 1.55 -10.28 6.26
CA ALA A 28 2.23 -9.08 6.73
C ALA A 28 2.92 -9.25 8.09
N TYR A 29 2.62 -10.30 8.85
CA TYR A 29 3.30 -10.66 10.11
C TYR A 29 4.39 -11.72 9.95
N SER A 30 4.69 -12.15 8.72
CA SER A 30 5.76 -13.12 8.47
C SER A 30 7.09 -12.66 9.07
N GLN A 31 7.88 -13.57 9.62
CA GLN A 31 9.25 -13.25 10.08
C GLN A 31 10.19 -12.96 8.90
N ASP A 32 9.91 -13.55 7.74
CA ASP A 32 10.59 -13.28 6.48
C ASP A 32 10.15 -11.93 5.91
N ASP A 33 11.11 -11.02 5.78
CA ASP A 33 10.93 -9.69 5.25
C ASP A 33 10.67 -9.66 3.74
N ASN A 34 11.12 -10.67 2.98
CA ASN A 34 10.76 -10.79 1.56
C ASN A 34 9.26 -11.02 1.39
N ILE A 35 8.65 -11.83 2.27
CA ILE A 35 7.20 -12.06 2.26
C ILE A 35 6.46 -10.75 2.59
N ARG A 36 6.89 -10.03 3.64
CA ARG A 36 6.27 -8.74 4.01
C ARG A 36 6.43 -7.69 2.91
N TYR A 37 7.58 -7.67 2.25
CA TYR A 37 7.83 -6.85 1.08
C TYR A 37 6.86 -7.19 -0.06
N GLU A 38 6.66 -8.48 -0.38
CA GLU A 38 5.71 -8.91 -1.40
C GLU A 38 4.27 -8.52 -1.06
N VAL A 39 3.89 -8.51 0.21
CA VAL A 39 2.60 -7.97 0.64
C VAL A 39 2.53 -6.47 0.35
N ALA A 40 3.57 -5.70 0.68
CA ALA A 40 3.62 -4.26 0.42
C ALA A 40 3.56 -3.89 -1.07
N THR A 41 3.93 -4.79 -1.99
CA THR A 41 3.78 -4.58 -3.44
C THR A 41 2.32 -4.64 -3.90
N LYS A 42 1.44 -5.33 -3.15
CA LYS A 42 0.05 -5.54 -3.56
C LYS A 42 -0.74 -4.24 -3.44
N ARG A 43 -1.60 -4.00 -4.44
CA ARG A 43 -2.45 -2.80 -4.50
C ARG A 43 -3.70 -2.91 -3.62
N ARG A 44 -4.09 -4.13 -3.22
CA ARG A 44 -5.32 -4.42 -2.48
C ARG A 44 -4.97 -5.03 -1.11
N ILE A 45 -4.27 -4.28 -0.29
CA ILE A 45 -4.06 -4.60 1.13
C ILE A 45 -4.96 -3.71 1.99
N LEU A 46 -5.29 -4.20 3.18
CA LEU A 46 -6.14 -3.48 4.13
C LEU A 46 -5.41 -2.25 4.69
N LEU A 47 -6.16 -1.28 5.22
CA LEU A 47 -5.59 -0.10 5.87
C LEU A 47 -4.65 -0.51 7.01
N ASP A 48 -5.08 -1.41 7.89
CA ASP A 48 -4.24 -1.89 9.00
C ASP A 48 -2.96 -2.59 8.50
N THR A 49 -3.01 -3.22 7.32
CA THR A 49 -1.82 -3.80 6.68
C THR A 49 -0.87 -2.70 6.18
N PHE A 50 -1.39 -1.60 5.63
CA PHE A 50 -0.57 -0.42 5.31
C PHE A 50 0.07 0.17 6.58
N GLU A 51 -0.71 0.34 7.66
CA GLU A 51 -0.22 0.87 8.93
C GLU A 51 0.89 0.00 9.51
N LEU A 52 0.68 -1.31 9.58
CA LEU A 52 1.67 -2.27 10.06
C LEU A 52 2.97 -2.18 9.26
N LEU A 53 2.89 -2.35 7.94
CA LEU A 53 4.08 -2.44 7.08
C LEU A 53 4.80 -1.10 6.91
N SER A 54 4.12 0.02 7.12
CA SER A 54 4.77 1.33 7.17
C SER A 54 5.63 1.53 8.43
N ASN A 55 5.46 0.69 9.46
CA ASN A 55 6.29 0.68 10.67
C ASN A 55 7.26 -0.52 10.69
N ASP A 56 7.43 -1.21 9.56
CA ASP A 56 8.28 -2.40 9.48
C ASP A 56 9.72 -2.12 9.91
N LYS A 57 10.36 -3.07 10.59
CA LYS A 57 11.77 -2.96 10.97
C LYS A 57 12.69 -2.85 9.74
N ASN A 58 12.36 -3.54 8.64
CA ASN A 58 13.13 -3.47 7.40
C ASN A 58 12.69 -2.23 6.58
N TYR A 59 13.64 -1.36 6.27
CA TYR A 59 13.39 -0.14 5.52
C TYR A 59 12.93 -0.41 4.07
N THR A 60 13.30 -1.53 3.45
CA THR A 60 12.88 -1.84 2.08
C THR A 60 11.37 -2.10 1.99
N VAL A 61 10.79 -2.70 3.04
CA VAL A 61 9.34 -2.89 3.19
C VAL A 61 8.65 -1.53 3.35
N ARG A 62 9.17 -0.66 4.23
CA ARG A 62 8.63 0.70 4.43
C ARG A 62 8.73 1.53 3.15
N GLN A 63 9.85 1.44 2.43
CA GLN A 63 10.05 2.09 1.13
C GLN A 63 9.01 1.59 0.12
N ARG A 64 8.74 0.29 0.09
CA ARG A 64 7.72 -0.28 -0.81
C ARG A 64 6.33 0.26 -0.49
N ILE A 65 5.98 0.45 0.77
CA ILE A 65 4.74 1.14 1.18
C ILE A 65 4.73 2.59 0.71
N ALA A 66 5.83 3.33 0.87
CA ALA A 66 5.96 4.72 0.38
C ALA A 66 5.77 4.82 -1.15
N ILE A 67 6.24 3.83 -1.91
CA ILE A 67 6.07 3.73 -3.36
C ILE A 67 4.70 3.16 -3.76
N ASN A 68 3.90 2.63 -2.83
CA ASN A 68 2.61 2.05 -3.18
C ASN A 68 1.58 3.15 -3.54
N VAL A 69 0.99 3.06 -4.74
CA VAL A 69 0.02 4.05 -5.24
C VAL A 69 -1.26 4.10 -4.43
N LYS A 70 -1.58 3.04 -3.69
CA LYS A 70 -2.76 2.96 -2.82
C LYS A 70 -2.45 3.31 -1.36
N CYS A 71 -1.19 3.60 -1.02
CA CYS A 71 -0.81 4.01 0.33
C CYS A 71 -1.59 5.27 0.76
N PRO A 72 -2.31 5.27 1.88
CA PRO A 72 -3.01 6.46 2.39
C PRO A 72 -2.10 7.69 2.54
N ILE A 73 -2.67 8.90 2.41
CA ILE A 73 -1.89 10.15 2.46
C ILE A 73 -1.22 10.33 3.83
N HIS A 74 -1.93 10.09 4.93
CA HIS A 74 -1.39 10.27 6.27
C HIS A 74 -0.22 9.33 6.57
N ILE A 75 -0.21 8.13 5.98
CA ILE A 75 0.92 7.20 6.08
C ILE A 75 2.12 7.72 5.29
N LEU A 76 1.90 8.29 4.11
CA LEU A 76 2.97 8.93 3.34
C LEU A 76 3.56 10.15 4.07
N GLU A 77 2.72 10.95 4.73
CA GLU A 77 3.18 12.10 5.52
C GLU A 77 4.06 11.66 6.71
N ARG A 78 3.69 10.56 7.37
CA ARG A 78 4.55 9.93 8.39
C ARG A 78 5.86 9.42 7.79
N LEU A 79 5.80 8.66 6.69
CA LEU A 79 6.97 8.09 6.03
C LEU A 79 7.90 9.13 5.41
N ALA A 80 7.41 10.33 5.09
CA ALA A 80 8.25 11.46 4.66
C ALA A 80 9.26 11.91 5.73
N ASN A 81 9.02 11.52 6.99
CA ASN A 81 9.92 11.75 8.13
C ASN A 81 10.66 10.47 8.56
N ASP A 82 10.69 9.43 7.72
CA ASP A 82 11.37 8.18 8.04
C ASP A 82 12.87 8.39 8.22
N LYS A 83 13.46 7.67 9.20
CA LYS A 83 14.91 7.71 9.48
C LYS A 83 15.77 7.29 8.29
N HIS A 84 15.24 6.48 7.37
CA HIS A 84 15.94 6.04 6.18
C HIS A 84 15.62 6.98 5.01
N LYS A 85 16.65 7.63 4.48
CA LYS A 85 16.52 8.66 3.43
C LYS A 85 15.70 8.19 2.23
N ASP A 86 15.95 6.98 1.72
CA ASP A 86 15.23 6.46 0.56
C ASP A 86 13.73 6.27 0.79
N VAL A 87 13.31 5.99 2.03
CA VAL A 87 11.90 5.86 2.41
C VAL A 87 11.25 7.24 2.41
N ALA A 88 11.90 8.21 3.06
CA ALA A 88 11.45 9.59 3.12
C ALA A 88 11.31 10.21 1.73
N GLU A 89 12.32 10.05 0.88
CA GLU A 89 12.30 10.55 -0.49
C GLU A 89 11.21 9.88 -1.34
N SER A 90 11.03 8.56 -1.20
CA SER A 90 9.96 7.84 -1.89
C SER A 90 8.57 8.35 -1.50
N ALA A 91 8.37 8.65 -0.21
CA ALA A 91 7.10 9.16 0.31
C ALA A 91 6.81 10.59 -0.16
N LEU A 92 7.80 11.48 -0.07
CA LEU A 92 7.70 12.85 -0.58
C LEU A 92 7.40 12.89 -2.08
N ASN A 93 8.12 12.08 -2.87
CA ASN A 93 7.88 11.96 -4.31
C ASN A 93 6.46 11.47 -4.61
N ARG A 94 5.91 10.55 -3.79
CA ARG A 94 4.53 10.09 -3.92
C ARG A 94 3.51 11.17 -3.56
N LEU A 95 3.77 11.95 -2.52
CA LEU A 95 2.92 13.06 -2.10
C LEU A 95 2.87 14.15 -3.17
N ASN A 96 4.03 14.58 -3.67
CA ASN A 96 4.13 15.61 -4.70
C ASN A 96 3.35 15.22 -5.96
N LYS A 97 3.55 13.98 -6.45
CA LYS A 97 2.77 13.46 -7.59
C LYS A 97 1.26 13.50 -7.37
N ARG A 98 0.78 13.30 -6.14
CA ARG A 98 -0.66 13.40 -5.83
C ARG A 98 -1.15 14.83 -5.73
N LEU A 99 -0.30 15.77 -5.30
CA LEU A 99 -0.63 17.18 -5.22
C LEU A 99 -0.68 17.82 -6.62
N ASP A 100 0.28 17.47 -7.48
CA ASP A 100 0.32 17.96 -8.87
C ASP A 100 -0.92 17.49 -9.63
N ASN A 101 -1.26 16.20 -9.55
CA ASN A 101 -2.49 15.66 -10.14
C ASN A 101 -3.76 16.38 -9.64
N LYS A 102 -3.79 16.86 -8.38
CA LYS A 102 -4.94 17.61 -7.85
C LYS A 102 -5.00 19.05 -8.37
N LYS A 103 -3.87 19.68 -8.68
CA LYS A 103 -3.82 21.03 -9.28
C LYS A 103 -4.32 20.99 -10.72
N ASP A 104 -3.89 19.99 -11.49
CA ASP A 104 -4.31 19.82 -12.88
C ASP A 104 -5.82 19.62 -13.00
N VAL A 105 -6.41 18.78 -12.12
CA VAL A 105 -7.87 18.57 -12.08
C VAL A 105 -8.62 19.84 -11.72
N LYS A 106 -8.11 20.67 -10.80
CA LYS A 106 -8.75 21.94 -10.44
C LYS A 106 -8.69 22.98 -11.56
N GLN A 107 -7.61 23.01 -12.35
CA GLN A 107 -7.47 23.91 -13.50
C GLN A 107 -8.35 23.49 -14.69
N ALA A 108 -8.60 22.19 -14.86
CA ALA A 108 -9.41 21.68 -15.97
C ALA A 108 -10.94 21.88 -15.78
N VAL A 109 -11.39 22.23 -14.58
CA VAL A 109 -12.82 22.41 -14.23
C VAL A 109 -13.20 23.86 -13.91
N SER A 110 -12.27 24.80 -14.14
CA SER A 110 -12.48 26.26 -14.05
C SER A 110 -12.44 26.88 -15.44
#